data_AF-A0A9P3GKI5-F1
#
_entry.id   AF-A0A9P3GKI5-F1
#
_cell.length_a   1.000
_cell.length_b   1.000
_cell.length_c   1.000
_cell.angle_alpha   90.00
_cell.angle_beta   90.00
_cell.angle_gamma   90.00
#
_symmetry.space_group_name_H-M   'P 1'
#
loop_
_entity.id
_entity.type
_entity.pdbx_description
1 polymer ?
#
loop_
_entity_poly.entity_id
_entity_poly.type
_entity_poly.pdbx_seq_one_letter_code
_entity_poly.pdbx_strand_id
1 'polypeptide(L)'
;MCVNAGPIDVNVTYLSPIEPTDPVKQSFPISYVSLTAASNDGQPHAVQVYLDITGEWLSGDRSSPMYWNTTTGPVILHEALLVEPQPLAEKGRQAQDATLYFGALSTEHNTTWQADLAPATRAQFKIEGHLTNQSNRGPMAINANSFEVFAVSMDLGLVTETTNPVVWAVALTRDPAIVFMNSSDATEMRSPYWATSGSASSLVTSYLQNFQSTMDRAVGLDESFAKNAATISPQLVDLVSLAARQVMASTELTVGGSAGQYDVSDVKMFMKDIDSSLNGRVNPVEILYGAFPFFLTINATLGGWLLRPILDFASSSSWHEAFAPADIGSVLLCGAVHGF
;
A
#
# COMPACT_ATOMS: atom_id res chain seq x y z
N MET A 1 -6.11 -13.41 -11.43
CA MET A 1 -5.98 -13.32 -12.90
C MET A 1 -5.25 -14.57 -13.37
N CYS A 2 -5.85 -15.35 -14.27
CA CYS A 2 -5.18 -16.52 -14.85
C CYS A 2 -4.57 -16.17 -16.21
N VAL A 3 -3.32 -16.52 -16.43
CA VAL A 3 -2.56 -16.27 -17.67
C VAL A 3 -1.83 -17.54 -18.07
N ASN A 4 -1.79 -17.85 -19.36
CA ASN A 4 -1.07 -19.00 -19.89
C ASN A 4 0.32 -18.56 -20.39
N ALA A 5 1.36 -19.23 -19.92
CA ALA A 5 2.75 -19.06 -20.34
C ALA A 5 3.26 -20.36 -20.95
N GLY A 6 2.94 -20.59 -22.23
CA GLY A 6 3.21 -21.87 -22.88
C GLY A 6 2.46 -23.01 -22.18
N PRO A 7 3.15 -24.08 -21.74
CA PRO A 7 2.54 -25.23 -21.08
C PRO A 7 2.26 -25.03 -19.58
N ILE A 8 2.37 -23.79 -19.07
CA ILE A 8 2.13 -23.44 -17.67
C ILE A 8 0.95 -22.48 -17.55
N ASP A 9 0.01 -22.81 -16.68
CA ASP A 9 -1.02 -21.90 -16.18
C ASP A 9 -0.48 -21.15 -14.97
N VAL A 10 -0.59 -19.82 -15.01
CA VAL A 10 -0.13 -18.90 -13.96
C VAL A 10 -1.33 -18.16 -13.41
N ASN A 11 -1.57 -18.29 -12.09
CA ASN A 11 -2.59 -17.50 -11.42
C ASN A 11 -1.93 -16.41 -10.56
N VAL A 12 -2.19 -15.15 -10.90
CA VAL A 12 -1.70 -13.96 -10.19
C VAL A 12 -2.83 -13.38 -9.35
N THR A 13 -2.56 -13.17 -8.06
CA THR A 13 -3.50 -12.58 -7.10
C THR A 13 -2.92 -11.26 -6.59
N TYR A 14 -3.74 -10.22 -6.62
CA TYR A 14 -3.45 -8.90 -6.04
C TYR A 14 -4.25 -8.77 -4.76
N LEU A 15 -3.60 -8.38 -3.66
CA LEU A 15 -4.24 -8.24 -2.37
C LEU A 15 -3.83 -6.93 -1.71
N SER A 16 -4.83 -6.09 -1.40
CA SER A 16 -4.71 -4.91 -0.53
C SER A 16 -5.67 -5.14 0.65
N PRO A 17 -5.19 -5.68 1.79
CA PRO A 17 -6.08 -6.18 2.85
C PRO A 17 -6.80 -5.04 3.58
N ILE A 18 -8.09 -5.24 3.89
CA ILE A 18 -8.85 -4.40 4.82
C ILE A 18 -8.83 -5.11 6.18
N GLU A 19 -8.28 -4.45 7.20
CA GLU A 19 -7.94 -5.01 8.50
C GLU A 19 -8.67 -4.24 9.62
N PRO A 20 -10.02 -4.21 9.62
CA PRO A 20 -10.79 -3.21 10.35
C PRO A 20 -10.69 -3.33 11.88
N THR A 21 -10.15 -4.44 12.38
CA THR A 21 -10.02 -4.74 13.82
C THR A 21 -8.61 -4.48 14.37
N ASP A 22 -7.64 -4.20 13.50
CA ASP A 22 -6.25 -3.95 13.88
C ASP A 22 -5.79 -2.61 13.28
N PRO A 23 -5.81 -1.52 14.06
CA PRO A 23 -5.45 -0.18 13.58
C PRO A 23 -4.03 -0.08 13.02
N VAL A 24 -3.08 -0.90 13.51
CA VAL A 24 -1.70 -0.92 13.00
C VAL A 24 -1.70 -1.54 11.60
N LYS A 25 -2.34 -2.69 11.41
CA LYS A 25 -2.44 -3.31 10.09
C LYS A 25 -3.25 -2.47 9.11
N GLN A 26 -4.38 -1.91 9.56
CA GLN A 26 -5.27 -1.11 8.73
C GLN A 26 -4.63 0.18 8.20
N SER A 27 -3.74 0.79 8.98
CA SER A 27 -3.08 2.02 8.58
C SER A 27 -1.83 1.79 7.74
N PHE A 28 -1.28 0.57 7.71
CA PHE A 28 -0.04 0.30 6.99
C PHE A 28 -0.29 0.10 5.48
N PRO A 29 0.29 0.94 4.60
CA PRO A 29 -0.02 0.97 3.17
C PRO A 29 0.73 -0.11 2.38
N ILE A 30 0.32 -1.37 2.54
CA ILE A 30 0.91 -2.54 1.89
C ILE A 30 -0.06 -3.22 0.92
N SER A 31 0.46 -3.61 -0.25
CA SER A 31 -0.21 -4.50 -1.18
C SER A 31 0.69 -5.68 -1.51
N TYR A 32 0.09 -6.82 -1.83
CA TYR A 32 0.77 -8.05 -2.20
C TYR A 32 0.48 -8.41 -3.66
N VAL A 33 1.47 -8.99 -4.30
CA VAL A 33 1.32 -9.75 -5.54
C VAL A 33 1.75 -11.17 -5.23
N SER A 34 0.84 -12.13 -5.37
CA SER A 34 1.18 -13.54 -5.21
C SER A 34 0.89 -14.34 -6.48
N LEU A 35 1.68 -15.39 -6.71
CA LEU A 35 1.59 -16.20 -7.92
C LEU A 35 1.66 -17.69 -7.59
N THR A 36 0.78 -18.47 -8.22
CA THR A 36 0.89 -19.94 -8.30
C THR A 36 1.05 -20.38 -9.75
N ALA A 37 1.82 -21.43 -10.00
CA ALA A 37 2.00 -22.02 -11.33
C ALA A 37 1.57 -23.49 -11.34
N ALA A 38 1.02 -23.99 -12.45
CA ALA A 38 0.69 -25.40 -12.65
C ALA A 38 0.91 -25.80 -14.12
N SER A 39 1.30 -27.04 -14.37
CA SER A 39 1.40 -27.55 -15.75
C SER A 39 0.01 -27.80 -16.34
N ASN A 40 -0.20 -27.36 -17.59
CA ASN A 40 -1.47 -27.57 -18.30
C ASN A 40 -1.40 -28.68 -19.37
N ASP A 41 -0.23 -29.29 -19.55
CA ASP A 41 -0.02 -30.46 -20.43
C ASP A 41 0.33 -31.74 -19.64
N GLY A 42 0.42 -31.64 -18.31
CA GLY A 42 0.75 -32.74 -17.40
C GLY A 42 2.22 -33.17 -17.42
N GLN A 43 3.09 -32.46 -18.13
CA GLN A 43 4.54 -32.67 -18.11
C GLN A 43 5.24 -31.74 -17.12
N PRO A 44 6.41 -32.12 -16.57
CA PRO A 44 7.22 -31.25 -15.74
C PRO A 44 7.91 -30.16 -16.58
N HIS A 45 7.77 -28.89 -16.19
CA HIS A 45 8.43 -27.76 -16.82
C HIS A 45 9.25 -26.95 -15.83
N ALA A 46 10.43 -26.49 -16.23
CA ALA A 46 11.22 -25.56 -15.42
C ALA A 46 10.58 -24.17 -15.44
N VAL A 47 10.31 -23.60 -14.26
CA VAL A 47 9.62 -22.30 -14.14
C VAL A 47 10.40 -21.36 -13.23
N GLN A 48 10.74 -20.19 -13.78
CA GLN A 48 11.25 -19.05 -13.03
C GLN A 48 10.28 -17.87 -13.14
N VAL A 49 10.18 -17.10 -12.07
CA VAL A 49 9.31 -15.93 -11.98
C VAL A 49 10.11 -14.70 -11.56
N TYR A 50 9.72 -13.55 -12.08
CA TYR A 50 10.41 -12.28 -11.89
C TYR A 50 9.37 -11.17 -11.71
N LEU A 51 9.60 -10.33 -10.71
CA LEU A 51 8.87 -9.08 -10.54
C LEU A 51 9.88 -7.96 -10.25
N ASP A 52 9.70 -6.84 -10.95
CA ASP A 52 10.39 -5.60 -10.66
C ASP A 52 9.42 -4.44 -10.45
N ILE A 53 9.87 -3.46 -9.68
CA ILE A 53 9.26 -2.14 -9.62
C ILE A 53 10.32 -1.08 -9.86
N THR A 54 9.93 0.08 -10.37
CA THR A 54 10.83 1.19 -10.68
C THR A 54 10.90 2.18 -9.51
N GLY A 55 11.98 2.97 -9.44
CA GLY A 55 12.05 4.17 -8.58
C GLY A 55 11.01 5.24 -8.92
N GLU A 56 10.23 5.06 -10.00
CA GLU A 56 9.19 5.98 -10.47
C GLU A 56 8.13 6.30 -9.42
N TRP A 57 7.93 5.41 -8.46
CA TRP A 57 6.94 5.52 -7.39
C TRP A 57 7.29 6.61 -6.37
N LEU A 58 8.54 7.05 -6.31
CA LEU A 58 9.02 7.98 -5.29
C LEU A 58 8.68 9.45 -5.56
N SER A 59 8.47 9.83 -6.83
CA SER A 59 8.26 11.23 -7.18
C SER A 59 7.84 11.42 -8.63
N GLY A 60 6.88 12.31 -8.87
CA GLY A 60 6.51 12.81 -10.21
C GLY A 60 7.63 13.54 -10.96
N ASP A 61 8.76 13.85 -10.32
CA ASP A 61 9.99 14.28 -10.97
C ASP A 61 10.91 13.09 -11.24
N ARG A 62 11.02 12.68 -12.51
CA ARG A 62 11.92 11.58 -12.87
C ARG A 62 13.40 11.97 -12.81
N SER A 63 13.72 13.26 -12.65
CA SER A 63 15.10 13.72 -12.46
C SER A 63 15.54 13.78 -11.00
N SER A 64 14.62 13.61 -10.03
CA SER A 64 14.96 13.64 -8.61
C SER A 64 15.94 12.51 -8.27
N PRO A 65 17.03 12.82 -7.55
CA PRO A 65 17.95 11.81 -7.08
C PRO A 65 17.34 11.01 -5.92
N MET A 66 17.64 9.73 -5.87
CA MET A 66 17.19 8.80 -4.83
C MET A 66 18.34 7.94 -4.30
N TYR A 67 18.20 7.51 -3.06
CA TYR A 67 18.98 6.44 -2.45
C TYR A 67 18.17 5.16 -2.40
N TRP A 68 18.87 4.02 -2.38
CA TRP A 68 18.28 2.74 -2.09
C TRP A 68 19.26 1.85 -1.32
N ASN A 69 18.68 0.86 -0.66
CA ASN A 69 19.41 -0.19 0.01
C ASN A 69 18.64 -1.51 -0.11
N THR A 70 19.38 -2.62 -0.12
CA THR A 70 18.79 -3.96 -0.08
C THR A 70 19.26 -4.66 1.18
N THR A 71 18.31 -5.17 1.95
CA THR A 71 18.60 -6.07 3.07
C THR A 71 18.20 -7.50 2.69
N THR A 72 18.98 -8.46 3.18
CA THR A 72 18.79 -9.88 2.90
C THR A 72 18.68 -10.65 4.22
N GLY A 73 18.04 -11.82 4.16
CA GLY A 73 17.64 -12.60 5.32
C GLY A 73 16.46 -13.48 4.92
N PRO A 74 15.50 -13.76 5.82
CA PRO A 74 14.25 -14.47 5.48
C PRO A 74 13.36 -13.76 4.46
N VAL A 75 13.59 -12.46 4.29
CA VAL A 75 12.97 -11.60 3.29
C VAL A 75 14.10 -10.87 2.56
N ILE A 76 14.01 -10.79 1.23
CA ILE A 76 14.76 -9.78 0.48
C ILE A 76 13.93 -8.51 0.49
N LEU A 77 14.48 -7.41 0.99
CA LEU A 77 13.78 -6.13 1.08
C LEU A 77 14.62 -5.02 0.44
N HIS A 78 14.10 -4.46 -0.63
CA HIS A 78 14.54 -3.21 -1.23
C HIS A 78 13.83 -2.05 -0.56
N GLU A 79 14.60 -1.05 -0.15
CA GLU A 79 14.12 0.22 0.41
C GLU A 79 14.68 1.36 -0.45
N ALA A 80 13.83 2.30 -0.86
CA ALA A 80 14.25 3.45 -1.66
C ALA A 80 13.53 4.73 -1.22
N LEU A 81 14.21 5.87 -1.32
CA LEU A 81 13.70 7.18 -0.94
C LEU A 81 14.44 8.30 -1.69
N LEU A 82 13.81 9.47 -1.82
CA LEU A 82 14.47 10.64 -2.38
C LEU A 82 15.64 11.11 -1.50
N VAL A 83 16.67 11.69 -2.12
CA VAL A 83 17.77 12.34 -1.39
C VAL A 83 17.26 13.56 -0.60
N GLU A 84 16.32 14.30 -1.18
CA GLU A 84 15.71 15.49 -0.58
C GLU A 84 14.19 15.34 -0.56
N PRO A 85 13.63 14.54 0.37
CA PRO A 85 12.18 14.41 0.50
C PRO A 85 11.56 15.74 0.90
N GLN A 86 10.39 16.04 0.35
CA GLN A 86 9.60 17.24 0.65
C GLN A 86 8.30 16.81 1.34
N PRO A 87 8.27 16.85 2.69
CA PRO A 87 7.10 16.48 3.46
C PRO A 87 5.86 17.21 2.98
N LEU A 88 4.79 16.44 2.83
CA LEU A 88 3.50 16.96 2.45
C LEU A 88 3.47 17.71 1.09
N ALA A 89 4.35 17.37 0.16
CA ALA A 89 4.35 17.92 -1.20
C ALA A 89 4.01 16.84 -2.26
N GLU A 90 3.45 17.29 -3.37
CA GLU A 90 3.15 16.44 -4.53
C GLU A 90 3.75 17.02 -5.81
N LYS A 91 4.18 16.14 -6.70
CA LYS A 91 4.45 16.47 -8.11
C LYS A 91 3.79 15.43 -8.99
N GLY A 92 3.02 15.88 -9.98
CA GLY A 92 2.28 14.97 -10.86
C GLY A 92 1.31 14.04 -10.10
N ARG A 93 0.73 14.50 -8.99
CA ARG A 93 -0.12 13.72 -8.06
C ARG A 93 0.60 12.53 -7.38
N GLN A 94 1.92 12.59 -7.30
CA GLN A 94 2.74 11.65 -6.52
C GLN A 94 3.40 12.40 -5.37
N ALA A 95 3.39 11.80 -4.19
CA ALA A 95 4.06 12.33 -3.01
C ALA A 95 5.56 12.57 -3.28
N GLN A 96 6.16 13.51 -2.55
CA GLN A 96 7.58 13.86 -2.65
C GLN A 96 8.37 13.45 -1.39
N ASP A 97 7.75 12.70 -0.49
CA ASP A 97 8.26 12.27 0.80
C ASP A 97 8.02 10.76 1.07
N ALA A 98 7.60 10.02 0.05
CA ALA A 98 7.38 8.59 0.17
C ALA A 98 8.70 7.83 0.30
N THR A 99 8.69 6.82 1.18
CA THR A 99 9.68 5.74 1.19
C THR A 99 9.05 4.50 0.61
N LEU A 100 9.69 3.94 -0.40
CA LEU A 100 9.30 2.71 -1.09
C LEU A 100 9.93 1.51 -0.41
N TYR A 101 9.12 0.50 -0.15
CA TYR A 101 9.54 -0.83 0.28
C TYR A 101 9.03 -1.87 -0.71
N PHE A 102 9.92 -2.71 -1.22
CA PHE A 102 9.58 -3.84 -2.08
C PHE A 102 10.33 -5.06 -1.65
N GLY A 103 9.59 -6.13 -1.31
CA GLY A 103 10.22 -7.32 -0.79
C GLY A 103 9.49 -8.59 -1.13
N ALA A 104 10.18 -9.71 -0.90
CA ALA A 104 9.66 -11.04 -1.15
C ALA A 104 10.27 -12.05 -0.16
N LEU A 105 9.54 -13.14 0.11
CA LEU A 105 10.06 -14.23 0.93
C LEU A 105 11.23 -14.92 0.22
N SER A 106 12.32 -15.17 0.95
CA SER A 106 13.55 -15.76 0.40
C SER A 106 13.74 -17.23 0.76
N THR A 107 12.92 -17.78 1.67
CA THR A 107 13.18 -19.06 2.33
C THR A 107 12.66 -20.28 1.58
N GLU A 108 11.74 -20.11 0.64
CA GLU A 108 11.02 -21.22 -0.01
C GLU A 108 11.56 -21.60 -1.38
N HIS A 109 12.34 -20.73 -2.01
CA HIS A 109 12.82 -20.88 -3.38
C HIS A 109 14.27 -20.43 -3.51
N ASN A 110 14.90 -20.72 -4.66
CA ASN A 110 16.16 -20.06 -5.01
C ASN A 110 15.85 -18.60 -5.40
N THR A 111 15.68 -17.76 -4.37
CA THR A 111 15.33 -16.35 -4.52
C THR A 111 16.60 -15.54 -4.77
N THR A 112 16.64 -14.87 -5.92
CA THR A 112 17.72 -13.95 -6.29
C THR A 112 17.18 -12.54 -6.48
N TRP A 113 18.03 -11.53 -6.34
CA TRP A 113 17.61 -10.13 -6.40
C TRP A 113 18.62 -9.26 -7.14
N GLN A 114 18.16 -8.10 -7.59
CA GLN A 114 19.03 -7.09 -8.19
C GLN A 114 18.40 -5.70 -8.05
N ALA A 115 19.24 -4.71 -7.76
CA ALA A 115 18.91 -3.30 -7.97
C ALA A 115 19.86 -2.76 -9.03
N ASP A 116 19.33 -2.56 -10.23
CA ASP A 116 20.08 -2.00 -11.36
C ASP A 116 19.15 -1.38 -12.41
N LEU A 117 19.70 -0.82 -13.48
CA LEU A 117 18.94 -0.28 -14.61
C LEU A 117 18.06 -1.34 -15.27
N ALA A 118 16.80 -0.99 -15.56
CA ALA A 118 15.80 -1.91 -16.10
C ALA A 118 16.24 -2.76 -17.30
N PRO A 119 16.96 -2.23 -18.33
CA PRO A 119 17.40 -3.02 -19.47
C PRO A 119 18.40 -4.11 -19.06
N ALA A 120 19.32 -3.80 -18.14
CA ALA A 120 20.33 -4.74 -17.66
C ALA A 120 19.67 -5.84 -16.82
N THR A 121 18.85 -5.45 -15.83
CA THR A 121 18.17 -6.38 -14.92
C THR A 121 17.22 -7.34 -15.66
N ARG A 122 16.42 -6.81 -16.59
CA ARG A 122 15.48 -7.64 -17.38
C ARG A 122 16.21 -8.53 -18.39
N ALA A 123 17.30 -8.06 -19.00
CA ALA A 123 18.10 -8.88 -19.90
C ALA A 123 18.81 -10.02 -19.15
N GLN A 124 19.35 -9.73 -17.95
CA GLN A 124 19.95 -10.73 -17.06
C GLN A 124 18.95 -11.86 -16.76
N PHE A 125 17.75 -11.55 -16.28
CA PHE A 125 16.74 -12.57 -16.00
C PHE A 125 16.33 -13.34 -17.26
N LYS A 126 16.16 -12.65 -18.40
CA LYS A 126 15.78 -13.28 -19.67
C LYS A 126 16.82 -14.30 -20.16
N ILE A 127 18.11 -14.04 -19.95
CA ILE A 127 19.20 -14.89 -20.45
C ILE A 127 19.52 -16.01 -19.47
N GLU A 128 19.65 -15.69 -18.18
CA GLU A 128 20.18 -16.61 -17.16
C GLU A 128 19.08 -17.27 -16.32
N GLY A 129 17.84 -16.76 -16.36
CA GLY A 129 16.73 -17.24 -15.51
C GLY A 129 16.84 -16.82 -14.04
N HIS A 130 17.88 -16.07 -13.65
CA HIS A 130 18.11 -15.58 -12.30
C HIS A 130 18.83 -14.23 -12.30
N LEU A 131 18.80 -13.57 -11.15
CA LEU A 131 19.45 -12.28 -10.90
C LEU A 131 20.85 -12.45 -10.29
N THR A 132 21.59 -11.35 -10.19
CA THR A 132 23.02 -11.37 -9.80
C THR A 132 23.28 -11.29 -8.29
N ASN A 133 22.26 -11.03 -7.48
CA ASN A 133 22.38 -10.73 -6.04
C ASN A 133 23.28 -9.52 -5.77
N GLN A 134 23.16 -8.50 -6.62
CA GLN A 134 23.95 -7.28 -6.54
C GLN A 134 23.06 -6.04 -6.65
N SER A 135 23.55 -4.97 -6.04
CA SER A 135 23.00 -3.62 -6.19
C SER A 135 24.08 -2.75 -6.81
N ASN A 136 23.73 -1.95 -7.81
CA ASN A 136 24.47 -0.72 -8.09
C ASN A 136 24.32 0.25 -6.88
N ARG A 137 24.98 1.42 -6.90
CA ARG A 137 24.96 2.35 -5.76
C ARG A 137 24.52 3.75 -6.16
N GLY A 138 23.63 4.32 -5.36
CA GLY A 138 23.17 5.70 -5.47
C GLY A 138 24.11 6.73 -4.80
N PRO A 139 23.75 8.03 -4.87
CA PRO A 139 22.48 8.50 -5.39
C PRO A 139 22.46 8.55 -6.93
N MET A 140 21.31 8.22 -7.52
CA MET A 140 21.05 8.39 -8.95
C MET A 140 19.68 8.98 -9.16
N ALA A 141 19.46 9.66 -10.30
CA ALA A 141 18.12 10.11 -10.68
C ALA A 141 17.20 8.90 -10.89
N ILE A 142 15.91 9.06 -10.55
CA ILE A 142 14.86 8.06 -10.81
C ILE A 142 14.92 7.53 -12.24
N ASN A 143 15.19 8.41 -13.22
CA ASN A 143 15.48 8.05 -14.60
C ASN A 143 16.67 8.86 -15.15
N ALA A 144 17.81 8.20 -15.31
CA ALA A 144 19.02 8.75 -15.93
C ALA A 144 19.29 8.11 -17.30
N ASN A 145 18.33 8.24 -18.23
CA ASN A 145 18.21 7.52 -19.53
C ASN A 145 17.62 6.11 -19.43
N SER A 146 17.53 5.55 -18.22
CA SER A 146 16.74 4.37 -17.92
C SER A 146 16.27 4.41 -16.47
N PHE A 147 15.17 3.70 -16.18
CA PHE A 147 14.69 3.57 -14.81
C PHE A 147 15.58 2.60 -14.04
N GLU A 148 15.93 3.00 -12.83
CA GLU A 148 16.42 2.07 -11.81
C GLU A 148 15.26 1.18 -11.35
N VAL A 149 15.50 -0.14 -11.29
CA VAL A 149 14.50 -1.11 -10.84
C VAL A 149 14.99 -1.91 -9.65
N PHE A 150 14.04 -2.24 -8.78
CA PHE A 150 14.21 -3.15 -7.66
C PHE A 150 13.54 -4.47 -8.03
N ALA A 151 14.35 -5.49 -8.25
CA ALA A 151 13.88 -6.77 -8.77
C ALA A 151 14.13 -7.91 -7.78
N VAL A 152 13.19 -8.85 -7.76
CA VAL A 152 13.33 -10.14 -7.09
C VAL A 152 12.79 -11.22 -8.01
N SER A 153 13.55 -12.30 -8.19
CA SER A 153 13.16 -13.49 -8.95
C SER A 153 13.24 -14.74 -8.09
N MET A 154 12.43 -15.75 -8.43
CA MET A 154 12.39 -17.03 -7.73
C MET A 154 12.38 -18.17 -8.75
N ASP A 155 13.17 -19.20 -8.48
CA ASP A 155 13.12 -20.47 -9.23
C ASP A 155 12.16 -21.44 -8.54
N LEU A 156 11.10 -21.83 -9.24
CA LEU A 156 10.09 -22.77 -8.77
C LEU A 156 10.48 -24.24 -9.06
N GLY A 157 11.59 -24.46 -9.77
CA GLY A 157 12.02 -25.77 -10.20
C GLY A 157 11.11 -26.38 -11.26
N LEU A 158 10.97 -27.71 -11.22
CA LEU A 158 10.10 -28.45 -12.13
C LEU A 158 8.66 -28.45 -11.61
N VAL A 159 7.78 -27.72 -12.30
CA VAL A 159 6.36 -27.60 -11.97
C VAL A 159 5.56 -28.61 -12.77
N THR A 160 4.75 -29.41 -12.07
CA THR A 160 3.75 -30.33 -12.66
C THR A 160 2.39 -30.06 -12.04
N GLU A 161 2.32 -30.09 -10.71
CA GLU A 161 1.14 -29.68 -9.94
C GLU A 161 1.21 -28.20 -9.53
N THR A 162 0.12 -27.69 -8.96
CA THR A 162 0.05 -26.31 -8.47
C THR A 162 1.10 -26.06 -7.39
N THR A 163 1.94 -25.05 -7.59
CA THR A 163 2.95 -24.63 -6.61
C THR A 163 2.31 -23.98 -5.39
N ASN A 164 3.06 -23.93 -4.28
CA ASN A 164 2.79 -22.94 -3.23
C ASN A 164 2.87 -21.51 -3.83
N PRO A 165 2.12 -20.54 -3.26
CA PRO A 165 2.19 -19.17 -3.72
C PRO A 165 3.57 -18.55 -3.43
N VAL A 166 4.21 -18.01 -4.46
CA VAL A 166 5.27 -17.02 -4.25
C VAL A 166 4.66 -15.67 -3.98
N VAL A 167 5.30 -14.86 -3.13
CA VAL A 167 4.71 -13.61 -2.62
C VAL A 167 5.72 -12.48 -2.68
N TRP A 168 5.32 -11.40 -3.34
CA TRP A 168 5.93 -10.08 -3.24
C TRP A 168 5.00 -9.13 -2.49
N ALA A 169 5.59 -8.14 -1.82
CA ALA A 169 4.87 -7.02 -1.22
C ALA A 169 5.48 -5.69 -1.67
N VAL A 170 4.61 -4.70 -1.85
CA VAL A 170 4.96 -3.30 -2.09
C VAL A 170 4.32 -2.46 -1.00
N ALA A 171 5.07 -1.54 -0.41
CA ALA A 171 4.54 -0.53 0.50
C ALA A 171 5.16 0.83 0.22
N LEU A 172 4.34 1.88 0.27
CA LEU A 172 4.78 3.27 0.20
C LEU A 172 4.36 4.00 1.47
N THR A 173 5.32 4.33 2.31
CA THR A 173 5.05 4.98 3.61
C THR A 173 5.48 6.44 3.61
N ARG A 174 4.80 7.24 4.42
CA ARG A 174 5.10 8.68 4.64
C ARG A 174 4.88 9.01 6.11
N ASP A 175 5.73 9.87 6.67
CA ASP A 175 5.56 10.46 8.00
C ASP A 175 6.20 11.86 7.98
N PRO A 176 5.43 12.95 8.16
CA PRO A 176 4.01 13.01 8.55
C PRO A 176 3.03 12.58 7.45
N ALA A 177 1.83 12.15 7.87
CA ALA A 177 0.75 11.73 6.96
C ALA A 177 -0.14 12.91 6.53
N ILE A 178 -0.43 13.82 7.46
CA ILE A 178 -1.29 14.99 7.25
C ILE A 178 -0.89 16.15 8.17
N VAL A 179 -1.19 17.37 7.75
CA VAL A 179 -1.24 18.55 8.61
C VAL A 179 -2.68 18.89 8.96
N PHE A 180 -2.97 18.99 10.25
CA PHE A 180 -4.32 19.26 10.77
C PHE A 180 -4.28 20.45 11.72
N MET A 181 -5.36 21.23 11.77
CA MET A 181 -5.55 22.27 12.78
C MET A 181 -6.48 21.72 13.85
N ASN A 182 -5.98 21.60 15.08
CA ASN A 182 -6.77 21.07 16.18
C ASN A 182 -7.74 22.11 16.77
N SER A 183 -8.55 21.68 17.73
CA SER A 183 -9.56 22.53 18.38
C SER A 183 -9.01 23.78 19.09
N SER A 184 -7.68 23.86 19.30
CA SER A 184 -7.00 25.01 19.89
C SER A 184 -6.41 25.96 18.84
N ASP A 185 -6.79 25.80 17.56
CA ASP A 185 -6.23 26.50 16.39
C ASP A 185 -4.72 26.27 16.17
N ALA A 186 -4.16 25.24 16.82
CA ALA A 186 -2.77 24.86 16.64
C ALA A 186 -2.63 23.87 15.48
N THR A 187 -1.67 24.14 14.59
CA THR A 187 -1.30 23.22 13.53
C THR A 187 -0.48 22.06 14.08
N GLU A 188 -0.91 20.84 13.81
CA GLU A 188 -0.22 19.60 14.15
C GLU A 188 0.11 18.79 12.90
N MET A 189 1.35 18.34 12.80
CA MET A 189 1.73 17.28 11.87
C MET A 189 1.41 15.95 12.53
N ARG A 190 0.56 15.15 11.89
CA ARG A 190 0.11 13.86 12.43
C ARG A 190 0.87 12.73 11.75
N SER A 191 1.34 11.78 12.55
CA SER A 191 1.98 10.56 12.05
C SER A 191 0.94 9.51 11.69
N PRO A 192 1.24 8.61 10.72
CA PRO A 192 0.36 7.50 10.43
C PRO A 192 0.32 6.52 11.61
N TYR A 193 -0.82 5.90 11.87
CA TYR A 193 -1.02 5.10 13.08
C TYR A 193 -0.06 3.90 13.16
N TRP A 194 0.31 3.30 12.03
CA TRP A 194 1.20 2.14 11.98
C TRP A 194 2.59 2.42 12.59
N ALA A 195 3.03 3.68 12.59
CA ALA A 195 4.34 4.08 13.13
C ALA A 195 4.45 3.84 14.64
N THR A 196 3.33 3.66 15.34
CA THR A 196 3.29 3.26 16.75
C THR A 196 3.84 1.87 17.02
N SER A 197 3.94 1.01 16.00
CA SER A 197 4.30 -0.41 16.14
C SER A 197 5.74 -0.75 15.73
N GLY A 198 6.52 0.20 15.20
CA GLY A 198 7.91 -0.04 14.81
C GLY A 198 8.28 0.60 13.47
N SER A 199 9.43 0.20 12.91
CA SER A 199 9.87 0.69 11.60
C SER A 199 9.08 0.03 10.47
N ALA A 200 8.87 0.76 9.37
CA ALA A 200 8.20 0.23 8.19
C ALA A 200 8.88 -1.05 7.64
N SER A 201 10.21 -1.09 7.61
CA SER A 201 10.98 -2.27 7.19
C SER A 201 10.70 -3.52 8.03
N SER A 202 10.54 -3.35 9.35
CA SER A 202 10.22 -4.46 10.26
C SER A 202 8.78 -4.97 10.06
N LEU A 203 7.84 -4.05 9.79
CA LEU A 203 6.44 -4.38 9.50
C LEU A 203 6.30 -5.09 8.17
N VAL A 204 6.93 -4.61 7.09
CA VAL A 204 6.93 -5.30 5.78
C VAL A 204 7.46 -6.73 5.91
N THR A 205 8.56 -6.92 6.65
CA THR A 205 9.13 -8.24 6.90
C THR A 205 8.15 -9.16 7.62
N SER A 206 7.55 -8.67 8.73
CA SER A 206 6.56 -9.42 9.50
C SER A 206 5.32 -9.77 8.66
N TYR A 207 4.84 -8.83 7.85
CA TYR A 207 3.66 -8.99 7.03
C TYR A 207 3.86 -9.97 5.88
N LEU A 208 5.02 -9.96 5.22
CA LEU A 208 5.41 -11.00 4.27
C LEU A 208 5.44 -12.39 4.93
N GLN A 209 6.05 -12.51 6.10
CA GLN A 209 6.11 -13.79 6.85
C GLN A 209 4.73 -14.30 7.29
N ASN A 210 3.76 -13.41 7.45
CA ASN A 210 2.40 -13.74 7.88
C ASN A 210 1.37 -13.63 6.73
N PHE A 211 1.82 -13.66 5.47
CA PHE A 211 0.96 -13.48 4.30
C PHE A 211 -0.26 -14.41 4.30
N GLN A 212 -0.08 -15.70 4.60
CA GLN A 212 -1.19 -16.65 4.61
C GLN A 212 -2.30 -16.23 5.58
N SER A 213 -1.93 -15.80 6.80
CA SER A 213 -2.90 -15.33 7.78
C SER A 213 -3.62 -14.05 7.31
N THR A 214 -2.92 -13.15 6.61
CA THR A 214 -3.50 -11.95 6.00
C THR A 214 -4.47 -12.31 4.87
N MET A 215 -4.11 -13.27 4.02
CA MET A 215 -4.98 -13.78 2.96
C MET A 215 -6.25 -14.40 3.55
N ASP A 216 -6.14 -15.24 4.58
CA ASP A 216 -7.29 -15.88 5.23
C ASP A 216 -8.26 -14.84 5.81
N ARG A 217 -7.75 -13.78 6.45
CA ARG A 217 -8.58 -12.68 6.96
C ARG A 217 -9.27 -11.90 5.84
N ALA A 218 -8.55 -11.61 4.75
CA ALA A 218 -9.10 -10.89 3.60
C ALA A 218 -10.21 -11.70 2.91
N VAL A 219 -9.98 -13.00 2.67
CA VAL A 219 -11.00 -13.92 2.13
C VAL A 219 -12.21 -14.00 3.04
N GLY A 220 -12.00 -14.13 4.36
CA GLY A 220 -13.11 -14.17 5.32
C GLY A 220 -13.96 -12.89 5.33
N LEU A 221 -13.34 -11.72 5.13
CA LEU A 221 -14.07 -10.45 5.01
C LEU A 221 -14.87 -10.39 3.69
N ASP A 222 -14.24 -10.76 2.57
CA ASP A 222 -14.89 -10.79 1.25
C ASP A 222 -16.08 -11.77 1.23
N GLU A 223 -15.93 -12.95 1.82
CA GLU A 223 -17.01 -13.94 1.95
C GLU A 223 -18.17 -13.42 2.80
N SER A 224 -17.88 -12.65 3.86
CA SER A 224 -18.90 -12.00 4.69
C SER A 224 -19.72 -10.99 3.88
N PHE A 225 -19.06 -10.15 3.08
CA PHE A 225 -19.74 -9.21 2.19
C PHE A 225 -20.54 -9.91 1.10
N ALA A 226 -19.95 -10.90 0.43
CA ALA A 226 -20.61 -11.65 -0.63
C ALA A 226 -21.87 -12.35 -0.11
N LYS A 227 -21.78 -13.01 1.05
CA LYS A 227 -22.91 -13.66 1.70
C LYS A 227 -24.04 -12.67 2.00
N ASN A 228 -23.73 -11.53 2.60
CA ASN A 228 -24.73 -10.52 2.96
C ASN A 228 -25.37 -9.90 1.71
N ALA A 229 -24.56 -9.50 0.72
CA ALA A 229 -25.06 -8.92 -0.53
C ALA A 229 -25.95 -9.90 -1.31
N ALA A 230 -25.56 -11.17 -1.37
CA ALA A 230 -26.32 -12.22 -2.06
C ALA A 230 -27.71 -12.47 -1.46
N THR A 231 -27.93 -12.16 -0.17
CA THR A 231 -29.29 -12.23 0.43
C THR A 231 -30.25 -11.20 -0.17
N ILE A 232 -29.72 -10.11 -0.71
CA ILE A 232 -30.49 -9.05 -1.38
C ILE A 232 -30.51 -9.28 -2.89
N SER A 233 -29.34 -9.45 -3.50
CA SER A 233 -29.19 -9.72 -4.93
C SER A 233 -27.77 -10.24 -5.25
N PRO A 234 -27.64 -11.36 -5.98
CA PRO A 234 -26.34 -11.87 -6.43
C PRO A 234 -25.54 -10.86 -7.27
N GLN A 235 -26.23 -9.96 -7.98
CA GLN A 235 -25.61 -8.93 -8.82
C GLN A 235 -24.93 -7.81 -8.00
N LEU A 236 -25.21 -7.71 -6.70
CA LEU A 236 -24.61 -6.70 -5.82
C LEU A 236 -23.27 -7.14 -5.22
N VAL A 237 -22.92 -8.43 -5.29
CA VAL A 237 -21.70 -8.97 -4.67
C VAL A 237 -20.46 -8.23 -5.19
N ASP A 238 -20.30 -8.18 -6.51
CA ASP A 238 -19.14 -7.52 -7.13
C ASP A 238 -19.12 -6.00 -6.84
N LEU A 239 -20.29 -5.37 -6.78
CA LEU A 239 -20.41 -3.94 -6.49
C LEU A 239 -20.00 -3.60 -5.06
N VAL A 240 -20.43 -4.40 -4.08
CA VAL A 240 -20.08 -4.21 -2.67
C VAL A 240 -18.57 -4.41 -2.46
N SER A 241 -17.99 -5.44 -3.06
CA SER A 241 -16.54 -5.69 -2.99
C SER A 241 -15.73 -4.55 -3.62
N LEU A 242 -16.20 -3.97 -4.72
CA LEU A 242 -15.56 -2.78 -5.31
C LEU A 242 -15.69 -1.54 -4.43
N ALA A 243 -16.89 -1.28 -3.89
CA ALA A 243 -17.15 -0.13 -3.04
C ALA A 243 -16.31 -0.14 -1.76
N ALA A 244 -16.11 -1.31 -1.15
CA ALA A 244 -15.25 -1.47 0.03
C ALA A 244 -13.82 -0.97 -0.21
N ARG A 245 -13.23 -1.34 -1.37
CA ARG A 245 -11.90 -0.87 -1.77
C ARG A 245 -11.87 0.64 -1.98
N GLN A 246 -12.86 1.19 -2.68
CA GLN A 246 -12.94 2.63 -2.95
C GLN A 246 -13.05 3.46 -1.66
N VAL A 247 -13.88 3.03 -0.72
CA VAL A 247 -14.03 3.71 0.58
C VAL A 247 -12.70 3.72 1.33
N MET A 248 -12.06 2.56 1.50
CA MET A 248 -10.82 2.47 2.27
C MET A 248 -9.63 3.15 1.59
N ALA A 249 -9.52 3.09 0.26
CA ALA A 249 -8.43 3.72 -0.49
C ALA A 249 -8.41 5.26 -0.37
N SER A 250 -9.54 5.87 0.01
CA SER A 250 -9.63 7.31 0.22
C SER A 250 -9.23 7.77 1.63
N THR A 251 -8.82 6.84 2.51
CA THR A 251 -8.67 7.10 3.94
C THR A 251 -7.24 7.04 4.45
N GLU A 252 -6.96 7.81 5.51
CA GLU A 252 -5.67 7.85 6.19
C GLU A 252 -5.91 7.84 7.71
N LEU A 253 -5.41 6.81 8.41
CA LEU A 253 -5.55 6.66 9.86
C LEU A 253 -4.28 7.14 10.57
N THR A 254 -4.44 8.07 11.51
CA THR A 254 -3.34 8.83 12.10
C THR A 254 -3.40 8.85 13.62
N VAL A 255 -2.26 9.15 14.23
CA VAL A 255 -2.09 9.32 15.67
C VAL A 255 -1.49 10.70 15.97
N GLY A 256 -1.83 11.27 17.12
CA GLY A 256 -1.19 12.48 17.62
C GLY A 256 0.26 12.24 18.05
N GLY A 257 1.06 13.31 18.10
CA GLY A 257 2.48 13.23 18.44
C GLY A 257 3.36 12.75 17.28
N SER A 258 4.61 12.40 17.59
CA SER A 258 5.63 12.01 16.61
C SER A 258 6.54 10.91 17.17
N ALA A 259 7.51 10.47 16.37
CA ALA A 259 8.42 9.37 16.69
C ALA A 259 8.92 9.40 18.15
N GLY A 260 8.55 8.35 18.90
CA GLY A 260 8.93 8.17 20.30
C GLY A 260 8.01 8.83 21.33
N GLN A 261 7.01 9.62 20.92
CA GLN A 261 6.04 10.33 21.76
C GLN A 261 4.63 10.33 21.14
N TYR A 262 4.19 9.18 20.61
CA TYR A 262 2.85 9.04 20.03
C TYR A 262 1.77 9.06 21.12
N ASP A 263 0.69 9.80 20.88
CA ASP A 263 -0.51 9.82 21.71
C ASP A 263 -1.60 8.93 21.11
N VAL A 264 -1.60 7.65 21.52
CA VAL A 264 -2.58 6.65 21.07
C VAL A 264 -4.01 6.91 21.56
N SER A 265 -4.23 7.91 22.42
CA SER A 265 -5.57 8.37 22.77
C SER A 265 -6.13 9.38 21.78
N ASP A 266 -5.27 10.04 21.02
CA ASP A 266 -5.63 11.01 19.98
C ASP A 266 -5.54 10.39 18.57
N VAL A 267 -6.51 9.53 18.27
CA VAL A 267 -6.64 8.86 16.96
C VAL A 267 -7.63 9.59 16.08
N LYS A 268 -7.23 9.87 14.84
CA LYS A 268 -8.07 10.53 13.83
C LYS A 268 -7.93 9.82 12.49
N MET A 269 -9.06 9.66 11.80
CA MET A 269 -9.11 9.13 10.45
C MET A 269 -9.57 10.24 9.49
N PHE A 270 -8.86 10.39 8.39
CA PHE A 270 -9.15 11.38 7.36
C PHE A 270 -9.64 10.68 6.10
N MET A 271 -10.51 11.32 5.34
CA MET A 271 -11.03 10.83 4.07
C MET A 271 -10.94 11.91 3.00
N LYS A 272 -10.35 11.60 1.86
CA LYS A 272 -10.20 12.52 0.74
C LYS A 272 -11.36 12.40 -0.23
N ASP A 273 -11.84 13.54 -0.71
CA ASP A 273 -12.58 13.61 -1.96
C ASP A 273 -11.64 13.31 -3.13
N ILE A 274 -11.78 12.14 -3.73
CA ILE A 274 -10.96 11.72 -4.88
C ILE A 274 -11.48 12.29 -6.20
N ASP A 275 -12.58 13.06 -6.20
CA ASP A 275 -13.04 13.75 -7.40
C ASP A 275 -12.08 14.87 -7.79
N SER A 276 -11.38 14.64 -8.91
CA SER A 276 -10.41 15.58 -9.47
C SER A 276 -11.01 16.93 -9.90
N SER A 277 -12.34 17.05 -9.98
CA SER A 277 -13.03 18.29 -10.30
C SER A 277 -13.33 19.18 -9.08
N LEU A 278 -13.22 18.64 -7.86
CA LEU A 278 -13.62 19.31 -6.60
C LEU A 278 -12.46 19.65 -5.67
N ASN A 279 -11.24 19.82 -6.20
CA ASN A 279 -10.06 20.31 -5.47
C ASN A 279 -9.62 19.50 -4.22
N GLY A 280 -9.98 18.22 -4.11
CA GLY A 280 -9.39 17.32 -3.11
C GLY A 280 -9.69 17.69 -1.66
N ARG A 281 -10.97 17.96 -1.35
CA ARG A 281 -11.45 18.24 0.01
C ARG A 281 -11.16 17.10 0.97
N VAL A 282 -11.02 17.43 2.25
CA VAL A 282 -10.77 16.48 3.34
C VAL A 282 -11.98 16.43 4.26
N ASN A 283 -12.43 15.22 4.57
CA ASN A 283 -13.61 14.89 5.35
C ASN A 283 -14.89 15.63 4.90
N PRO A 284 -15.21 15.73 3.59
CA PRO A 284 -16.46 16.33 3.16
C PRO A 284 -17.66 15.52 3.68
N VAL A 285 -18.57 16.20 4.36
CA VAL A 285 -19.66 15.59 5.15
C VAL A 285 -20.56 14.70 4.28
N GLU A 286 -20.82 15.07 3.03
CA GLU A 286 -21.63 14.29 2.10
C GLU A 286 -20.96 12.96 1.68
N ILE A 287 -19.63 12.92 1.56
CA ILE A 287 -18.89 11.69 1.26
C ILE A 287 -18.80 10.83 2.52
N LEU A 288 -18.54 11.45 3.68
CA LEU A 288 -18.59 10.76 4.98
C LEU A 288 -19.95 10.08 5.17
N TYR A 289 -21.04 10.79 4.89
CA TYR A 289 -22.40 10.27 4.98
C TYR A 289 -22.62 9.07 4.04
N GLY A 290 -22.15 9.17 2.78
CA GLY A 290 -22.24 8.07 1.81
C GLY A 290 -21.44 6.83 2.22
N ALA A 291 -20.27 7.01 2.85
CA ALA A 291 -19.40 5.93 3.30
C ALA A 291 -19.76 5.37 4.68
N PHE A 292 -20.53 6.08 5.50
CA PHE A 292 -20.80 5.72 6.90
C PHE A 292 -21.41 4.32 7.09
N PRO A 293 -22.37 3.86 6.25
CA PRO A 293 -22.91 2.50 6.37
C PRO A 293 -21.83 1.42 6.28
N PHE A 294 -20.78 1.64 5.47
CA PHE A 294 -19.66 0.71 5.38
C PHE A 294 -18.91 0.63 6.71
N PHE A 295 -18.52 1.76 7.31
CA PHE A 295 -17.81 1.78 8.60
C PHE A 295 -18.64 1.16 9.73
N LEU A 296 -19.94 1.44 9.79
CA LEU A 296 -20.84 0.82 10.76
C LEU A 296 -20.89 -0.71 10.62
N THR A 297 -20.71 -1.21 9.40
CA THR A 297 -20.70 -2.66 9.11
C THR A 297 -19.38 -3.30 9.48
N ILE A 298 -18.24 -2.67 9.15
CA ILE A 298 -16.92 -3.28 9.36
C ILE A 298 -16.35 -3.07 10.76
N ASN A 299 -16.46 -1.86 11.31
CA ASN A 299 -16.06 -1.47 12.66
C ASN A 299 -16.48 -0.01 12.93
N ALA A 300 -17.52 0.18 13.75
CA ALA A 300 -18.04 1.50 14.09
C ALA A 300 -17.00 2.43 14.77
N THR A 301 -15.93 1.88 15.36
CA THR A 301 -14.82 2.66 15.94
C THR A 301 -14.12 3.50 14.87
N LEU A 302 -13.93 2.96 13.67
CA LEU A 302 -13.35 3.68 12.53
C LEU A 302 -14.22 4.88 12.15
N GLY A 303 -15.55 4.70 12.16
CA GLY A 303 -16.51 5.78 11.94
C GLY A 303 -16.40 6.90 12.99
N GLY A 304 -16.15 6.53 14.25
CA GLY A 304 -15.87 7.50 15.33
C GLY A 304 -14.60 8.32 15.06
N TRP A 305 -13.49 7.67 14.68
CA TRP A 305 -12.26 8.35 14.31
C TRP A 305 -12.40 9.20 13.05
N LEU A 306 -13.26 8.79 12.12
CA LEU A 306 -13.52 9.50 10.87
C LEU A 306 -14.32 10.79 11.08
N LEU A 307 -15.22 10.81 12.07
CA LEU A 307 -15.96 12.01 12.45
C LEU A 307 -15.13 12.96 13.32
N ARG A 308 -14.05 12.49 13.94
CA ARG A 308 -13.29 13.30 14.90
C ARG A 308 -12.73 14.61 14.31
N PRO A 309 -12.09 14.62 13.11
CA PRO A 309 -11.52 15.86 12.56
C PRO A 309 -12.55 16.96 12.34
N ILE A 310 -13.71 16.63 11.75
CA ILE A 310 -14.75 17.62 11.44
C ILE A 310 -15.41 18.17 12.71
N LEU A 311 -15.55 17.35 13.75
CA LEU A 311 -16.08 17.78 15.06
C LEU A 311 -15.10 18.68 15.83
N ASP A 312 -13.80 18.35 15.80
CA ASP A 312 -12.77 19.17 16.41
C ASP A 312 -12.67 20.53 15.71
N PHE A 313 -12.75 20.56 14.37
CA PHE A 313 -12.78 21.80 13.59
C PHE A 313 -14.03 22.64 13.88
N ALA A 314 -15.21 22.03 13.92
CA ALA A 314 -16.47 22.71 14.24
C ALA A 314 -16.49 23.32 15.65
N SER A 315 -15.68 22.78 16.57
CA SER A 315 -15.56 23.24 17.96
C SER A 315 -14.41 24.25 18.18
N SER A 316 -13.62 24.53 17.14
CA SER A 316 -12.48 25.45 17.20
C SER A 316 -12.93 26.92 17.15
N SER A 317 -12.08 27.83 17.62
CA SER A 317 -12.31 29.27 17.44
C SER A 317 -12.18 29.73 15.99
N SER A 318 -11.60 28.93 15.09
CA SER A 318 -11.55 29.22 13.67
C SER A 318 -12.92 29.11 12.97
N TRP A 319 -13.86 28.32 13.50
CA TRP A 319 -15.19 28.14 12.92
C TRP A 319 -16.22 29.08 13.58
N HIS A 320 -16.80 29.98 12.78
CA HIS A 320 -17.65 31.06 13.27
C HIS A 320 -19.13 30.91 12.87
N GLU A 321 -19.46 29.87 12.10
CA GLU A 321 -20.81 29.69 11.56
C GLU A 321 -21.72 28.96 12.56
N ALA A 322 -23.03 29.25 12.50
CA ALA A 322 -24.04 28.62 13.34
C ALA A 322 -24.45 27.20 12.89
N PHE A 323 -23.80 26.66 11.86
CA PHE A 323 -24.04 25.34 11.29
C PHE A 323 -22.73 24.57 11.15
N ALA A 324 -22.81 23.26 10.93
CA ALA A 324 -21.63 22.40 10.81
C ALA A 324 -20.79 22.72 9.56
N PRO A 325 -19.46 22.64 9.63
CA PRO A 325 -18.60 22.78 8.46
C PRO A 325 -18.88 21.67 7.45
N ALA A 326 -18.77 22.01 6.16
CA ALA A 326 -18.99 21.06 5.06
C ALA A 326 -17.79 20.11 4.85
N ASP A 327 -16.59 20.55 5.21
CA ASP A 327 -15.31 19.84 5.12
C ASP A 327 -14.27 20.53 6.05
N ILE A 328 -13.05 20.01 6.11
CA ILE A 328 -11.94 20.62 6.88
C ILE A 328 -10.84 21.22 5.98
N GLY A 329 -11.17 21.60 4.74
CA GLY A 329 -10.25 22.18 3.77
C GLY A 329 -9.64 21.17 2.79
N SER A 330 -8.51 21.52 2.16
CA SER A 330 -8.00 20.86 0.95
C SER A 330 -6.59 20.26 1.06
N VAL A 331 -6.14 19.84 2.25
CA VAL A 331 -4.80 19.26 2.42
C VAL A 331 -4.86 17.84 2.98
N LEU A 332 -5.09 16.88 2.08
CA LEU A 332 -4.68 15.48 2.24
C LEU A 332 -3.99 15.07 0.95
N LEU A 333 -2.81 14.46 1.04
CA LEU A 333 -2.02 14.13 -0.15
C LEU A 333 -2.28 12.70 -0.58
N CYS A 334 -2.36 12.51 -1.89
CA CYS A 334 -2.48 11.24 -2.58
C CYS A 334 -1.18 10.43 -2.39
N GLY A 335 -1.28 9.15 -2.04
CA GLY A 335 -0.11 8.25 -2.11
C GLY A 335 -0.06 7.04 -1.18
N ALA A 336 -1.06 6.80 -0.32
CA ALA A 336 -1.08 5.54 0.42
C ALA A 336 -1.55 4.41 -0.53
N VAL A 337 -0.70 3.41 -0.74
CA VAL A 337 -0.95 2.26 -1.63
C VAL A 337 -1.99 1.34 -0.99
N HIS A 338 -3.24 1.78 -0.97
CA HIS A 338 -4.38 0.99 -0.50
C HIS A 338 -5.26 0.50 -1.67
N GLY A 339 -4.79 0.58 -2.92
CA GLY A 339 -5.66 0.47 -4.10
C GLY A 339 -5.01 -0.05 -5.37
N PHE A 340 -4.30 -1.19 -5.30
CA PHE A 340 -4.26 -2.11 -6.44
C PHE A 340 -5.37 -3.14 -6.32
#